data_AF-A0A7X3D366-F1
#
_entry.id   AF-A0A7X3D366-F1
#
_cell.length_a   1.000
_cell.length_b   1.000
_cell.length_c   1.000
_cell.angle_alpha   90.00
_cell.angle_beta   90.00
_cell.angle_gamma   90.00
#
_symmetry.space_group_name_H-M   'P 1'
#
loop_
_entity.id
_entity.type
_entity.pdbx_description
1 polymer ?
#
loop_
_entity_poly.entity_id
_entity_poly.type
_entity_poly.pdbx_seq_one_letter_code
_entity_poly.pdbx_strand_id
1 'polypeptide(L)'
;MILNNFKGILPLALASIFFVSCSDDDNAPEIPMETETDIVDIAVTDPNLSILVEALDEADLVSTLQGAGPFTVFAPTNTAFQTFLTDNNFASLDDIPDETLKQVLLNHVVVGNVKSGDLQTTYYSSSSTAGVDGKNLSLYVNTADGVTINGSTVSMADIEASNGTIHIVDKVIGLPNLVNHATYNSAFTELVGALTADDNTIFTDLLTNAEQRFTVFAPTNDAFTAFENPNENELNNILANHVIAGAALAAGDLSNSYANTAAANEDGDNLSIYVNTDDGVTLNGTSKVIIADVVTTNGIIHAVDTVIDLPTVVTFATADSENFSSLVGALTSEGQPDFVSILSSSTENNPFTVFAPVNSAFAALTEVPAGEDLTAVLTHHVIAEANIVSGDLSDGLVSPATLQGDSLTFTTSDETFTITDGAGNTGIAIVKADVQAINGVIHAIDTVLIPSASQD
;
A
#
# COMPACT_ATOMS: atom_id res chain seq x y z
N MET A 1 -28.68 -26.27 39.18
CA MET A 1 -28.48 -27.73 39.08
C MET A 1 -26.97 -27.92 39.03
N ILE A 2 -26.31 -28.27 40.15
CA ILE A 2 -25.81 -29.64 40.44
C ILE A 2 -24.72 -30.04 39.41
N LEU A 3 -23.45 -30.32 39.74
CA LEU A 3 -22.64 -30.36 40.98
C LEU A 3 -21.15 -30.22 40.54
N ASN A 4 -20.07 -30.06 41.34
CA ASN A 4 -19.85 -30.06 42.79
C ASN A 4 -18.60 -29.21 43.17
N ASN A 5 -18.31 -29.05 44.47
CA ASN A 5 -17.01 -28.62 45.02
C ASN A 5 -16.22 -29.80 45.60
N PHE A 6 -14.90 -29.68 45.77
CA PHE A 6 -14.17 -30.39 46.82
C PHE A 6 -13.06 -29.53 47.45
N LYS A 7 -13.05 -29.49 48.79
CA LYS A 7 -12.04 -28.84 49.67
C LYS A 7 -11.75 -29.76 50.86
N GLY A 8 -10.52 -29.80 51.35
CA GLY A 8 -10.12 -30.53 52.58
C GLY A 8 -8.75 -31.22 52.46
N ILE A 9 -7.61 -30.61 52.83
CA ILE A 9 -7.02 -30.41 54.19
C ILE A 9 -6.00 -31.52 54.58
N LEU A 10 -4.72 -31.09 54.72
CA LEU A 10 -3.57 -31.52 55.58
C LEU A 10 -3.51 -32.94 56.20
N PRO A 11 -2.30 -33.55 56.38
CA PRO A 11 -1.29 -32.99 57.30
C PRO A 11 0.20 -33.02 56.90
N LEU A 12 0.90 -32.05 57.47
CA LEU A 12 2.33 -31.91 57.77
C LEU A 12 3.09 -33.23 58.12
N ALA A 13 4.25 -33.49 57.46
CA ALA A 13 5.28 -34.41 57.98
C ALA A 13 6.70 -34.15 57.46
N LEU A 14 7.61 -33.91 58.41
CA LEU A 14 9.06 -34.19 58.42
C LEU A 14 9.99 -33.66 57.29
N ALA A 15 10.80 -32.66 57.66
CA ALA A 15 12.01 -32.27 56.93
C ALA A 15 13.14 -33.30 57.12
N SER A 16 13.84 -33.63 56.04
CA SER A 16 15.08 -34.43 56.04
C SER A 16 16.21 -33.61 55.46
N ILE A 17 16.95 -32.89 56.31
CA ILE A 17 18.16 -32.16 55.90
C ILE A 17 19.29 -33.18 55.74
N PHE A 18 19.61 -33.52 54.50
CA PHE A 18 20.86 -34.23 54.20
C PHE A 18 22.02 -33.24 54.20
N PHE A 19 22.75 -33.20 55.31
CA PHE A 19 24.12 -32.71 55.32
C PHE A 19 24.99 -33.72 54.56
N VAL A 20 25.25 -33.47 53.28
CA VAL A 20 26.38 -34.10 52.58
C VAL A 20 27.62 -33.27 52.91
N SER A 21 28.58 -33.92 53.57
CA SER A 21 29.86 -33.33 53.91
C SER A 21 30.63 -32.95 52.65
N CYS A 22 31.20 -31.75 52.61
CA CYS A 22 32.31 -31.51 51.69
C CYS A 22 33.48 -32.42 52.12
N SER A 23 33.93 -33.26 51.20
CA SER A 23 35.31 -33.74 51.15
C SER A 23 35.88 -33.23 49.83
N ASP A 24 36.95 -32.45 49.90
CA ASP A 24 37.73 -32.07 48.72
C ASP A 24 38.31 -33.32 48.02
N ASP A 25 38.67 -33.12 46.75
CA ASP A 25 39.40 -34.04 45.88
C ASP A 25 38.61 -35.27 45.36
N ASP A 26 37.98 -35.09 44.20
CA ASP A 26 38.29 -35.90 43.01
C ASP A 26 37.51 -35.40 41.78
N ASN A 27 38.18 -35.31 40.63
CA ASN A 27 37.64 -34.90 39.33
C ASN A 27 36.25 -35.49 39.03
N ALA A 28 35.20 -34.69 39.18
CA ALA A 28 34.03 -34.86 38.32
C ALA A 28 34.48 -34.53 36.88
N PRO A 29 34.21 -35.38 35.87
CA PRO A 29 34.36 -34.93 34.50
C PRO A 29 33.46 -33.72 34.31
N GLU A 30 34.01 -32.62 33.79
CA GLU A 30 33.19 -31.62 33.13
C GLU A 30 32.36 -32.39 32.09
N ILE A 31 31.04 -32.46 32.28
CA ILE A 31 30.16 -32.95 31.23
C ILE A 31 30.41 -31.97 30.08
N PRO A 32 30.87 -32.43 28.90
CA PRO A 32 31.05 -31.54 27.78
C PRO A 32 29.73 -30.83 27.57
N MET A 33 29.76 -29.50 27.64
CA MET A 33 28.68 -28.71 27.08
C MET A 33 28.66 -29.11 25.60
N GLU A 34 27.65 -29.87 25.18
CA GLU A 34 27.55 -30.21 23.76
C GLU A 34 27.49 -28.88 23.02
N THR A 35 28.43 -28.69 22.10
CA THR A 35 28.48 -27.49 21.27
C THR A 35 27.36 -27.62 20.27
N GLU A 36 26.17 -27.21 20.71
CA GLU A 36 24.92 -27.19 19.94
C GLU A 36 25.22 -26.51 18.60
N THR A 37 25.16 -27.30 17.53
CA THR A 37 25.67 -26.93 16.20
C THR A 37 24.86 -25.78 15.61
N ASP A 38 25.52 -24.67 15.28
CA ASP A 38 24.86 -23.48 14.74
C ASP A 38 24.56 -23.60 13.23
N ILE A 39 23.83 -22.62 12.67
CA ILE A 39 23.44 -22.62 11.25
C ILE A 39 24.65 -22.69 10.31
N VAL A 40 25.74 -22.00 10.63
CA VAL A 40 26.94 -21.95 9.79
C VAL A 40 27.74 -23.25 9.95
N ASP A 41 27.86 -23.77 11.16
CA ASP A 41 28.46 -25.09 11.40
C ASP A 41 27.76 -26.19 10.58
N ILE A 42 26.42 -26.19 10.55
CA ILE A 42 25.64 -27.13 9.72
C ILE A 42 25.97 -26.92 8.23
N ALA A 43 25.92 -25.68 7.73
CA ALA A 43 26.20 -25.37 6.33
C ALA A 43 27.61 -25.80 5.89
N VAL A 44 28.62 -25.63 6.75
CA VAL A 44 30.01 -26.08 6.53
C VAL A 44 30.10 -27.62 6.40
N THR A 45 29.21 -28.37 7.04
CA THR A 45 29.20 -29.84 6.94
C THR A 45 28.43 -30.41 5.74
N ASP A 46 27.56 -29.64 5.09
CA ASP A 46 26.82 -30.09 3.91
C ASP A 46 27.57 -29.74 2.60
N PRO A 47 28.09 -30.74 1.84
CA PRO A 47 28.77 -30.50 0.58
C PRO A 47 27.88 -29.88 -0.52
N ASN A 48 26.55 -29.85 -0.34
CA ASN A 48 25.62 -29.17 -1.25
C ASN A 48 25.49 -27.66 -0.98
N LEU A 49 26.07 -27.16 0.12
CA LEU A 49 26.02 -25.76 0.54
C LEU A 49 27.38 -25.06 0.50
N SER A 50 28.41 -25.66 -0.11
CA SER A 50 29.77 -25.08 -0.10
C SER A 50 29.85 -23.68 -0.71
N ILE A 51 29.07 -23.38 -1.77
CA ILE A 51 29.03 -22.03 -2.38
C ILE A 51 28.29 -21.04 -1.47
N LEU A 52 27.31 -21.50 -0.66
CA LEU A 52 26.68 -20.67 0.36
C LEU A 52 27.70 -20.28 1.44
N VAL A 53 28.54 -21.22 1.88
CA VAL A 53 29.60 -20.96 2.86
C VAL A 53 30.64 -19.98 2.31
N GLU A 54 31.09 -20.16 1.06
CA GLU A 54 31.98 -19.22 0.37
C GLU A 54 31.36 -17.82 0.27
N ALA A 55 30.08 -17.71 -0.09
CA ALA A 55 29.36 -16.44 -0.19
C ALA A 55 29.15 -15.75 1.18
N LEU A 56 28.95 -16.52 2.26
CA LEU A 56 28.81 -15.98 3.62
C LEU A 56 30.13 -15.42 4.17
N ASP A 57 31.27 -16.00 3.79
CA ASP A 57 32.61 -15.51 4.14
C ASP A 57 32.90 -14.19 3.40
N GLU A 58 32.70 -14.17 2.07
CA GLU A 58 32.91 -12.98 1.22
C GLU A 58 32.02 -11.79 1.64
N ALA A 59 30.78 -12.04 2.09
CA ALA A 59 29.85 -11.01 2.54
C ALA A 59 30.00 -10.57 4.02
N ASP A 60 30.98 -11.12 4.75
CA ASP A 60 31.17 -10.93 6.21
C ASP A 60 29.88 -11.22 7.03
N LEU A 61 29.18 -12.30 6.68
CA LEU A 61 27.93 -12.73 7.32
C LEU A 61 28.09 -13.94 8.24
N VAL A 62 29.21 -14.65 8.20
CA VAL A 62 29.54 -15.78 9.11
C VAL A 62 29.27 -15.41 10.57
N SER A 63 29.91 -14.36 11.07
CA SER A 63 29.76 -13.93 12.48
C SER A 63 28.34 -13.47 12.83
N THR A 64 27.56 -13.02 11.84
CA THR A 64 26.15 -12.62 12.02
C THR A 64 25.25 -13.84 12.18
N LEU A 65 25.43 -14.87 11.34
CA LEU A 65 24.62 -16.09 11.37
C LEU A 65 25.07 -17.12 12.41
N GLN A 66 26.26 -17.00 12.97
CA GLN A 66 26.65 -17.65 14.24
C GLN A 66 26.16 -16.89 15.48
N GLY A 67 25.56 -15.70 15.29
CA GLY A 67 25.05 -14.86 16.36
C GLY A 67 23.87 -15.48 17.11
N ALA A 68 23.45 -14.79 18.17
CA ALA A 68 22.25 -15.14 18.93
C ALA A 68 21.00 -14.95 18.05
N GLY A 69 20.41 -16.05 17.59
CA GLY A 69 19.16 -16.08 16.86
C GLY A 69 17.92 -15.98 17.79
N PRO A 70 16.77 -16.56 17.40
CA PRO A 70 16.62 -17.53 16.32
C PRO A 70 16.57 -16.91 14.91
N PHE A 71 17.14 -17.60 13.94
CA PHE A 71 17.01 -17.31 12.51
C PHE A 71 16.28 -18.43 11.78
N THR A 72 15.65 -18.11 10.66
CA THR A 72 15.17 -19.06 9.66
C THR A 72 15.91 -18.77 8.36
N VAL A 73 16.71 -19.71 7.89
CA VAL A 73 17.58 -19.53 6.71
C VAL A 73 17.11 -20.44 5.57
N PHE A 74 16.71 -19.82 4.47
CA PHE A 74 16.42 -20.50 3.21
C PHE A 74 17.74 -20.74 2.47
N ALA A 75 18.46 -21.83 2.75
CA ALA A 75 19.81 -22.07 2.24
C ALA A 75 19.80 -22.56 0.77
N PRO A 76 20.25 -21.76 -0.22
CA PRO A 76 20.29 -22.20 -1.62
C PRO A 76 21.42 -23.20 -1.87
N THR A 77 21.14 -24.23 -2.66
CA THR A 77 22.12 -25.25 -3.05
C THR A 77 23.23 -24.72 -3.96
N ASN A 78 24.33 -25.46 -4.07
CA ASN A 78 25.38 -25.20 -5.07
C ASN A 78 24.85 -25.12 -6.51
N THR A 79 23.80 -25.88 -6.85
CA THR A 79 23.14 -25.79 -8.16
C THR A 79 22.35 -24.49 -8.31
N ALA A 80 21.64 -24.07 -7.25
CA ALA A 80 20.92 -22.80 -7.20
C ALA A 80 21.86 -21.61 -7.48
N PHE A 81 23.04 -21.57 -6.83
CA PHE A 81 24.05 -20.54 -7.08
C PHE A 81 24.62 -20.58 -8.49
N GLN A 82 24.93 -21.75 -9.04
CA GLN A 82 25.44 -21.87 -10.42
C GLN A 82 24.43 -21.35 -11.45
N THR A 83 23.14 -21.62 -11.25
CA THR A 83 22.06 -21.04 -12.06
C THR A 83 22.00 -19.53 -11.89
N PHE A 84 21.99 -19.03 -10.65
CA PHE A 84 21.95 -17.58 -10.38
C PHE A 84 23.11 -16.80 -11.02
N LEU A 85 24.34 -17.30 -10.92
CA LEU A 85 25.52 -16.71 -11.56
C LEU A 85 25.35 -16.69 -13.09
N THR A 86 24.93 -17.81 -13.68
CA THR A 86 24.71 -17.93 -15.13
C THR A 86 23.65 -16.96 -15.64
N ASP A 87 22.50 -16.90 -14.95
CA ASP A 87 21.34 -16.09 -15.34
C ASP A 87 21.62 -14.58 -15.22
N ASN A 88 22.52 -14.18 -14.32
CA ASN A 88 22.96 -12.78 -14.13
C ASN A 88 24.30 -12.46 -14.85
N ASN A 89 24.81 -13.37 -15.68
CA ASN A 89 26.07 -13.24 -16.43
C ASN A 89 27.34 -13.02 -15.58
N PHE A 90 27.35 -13.51 -14.33
CA PHE A 90 28.52 -13.57 -13.48
C PHE A 90 29.30 -14.88 -13.73
N ALA A 91 30.64 -14.84 -13.69
CA ALA A 91 31.49 -16.03 -13.81
C ALA A 91 31.85 -16.64 -12.43
N SER A 92 31.89 -15.80 -11.40
CA SER A 92 32.19 -16.16 -10.00
C SER A 92 31.45 -15.24 -9.02
N LEU A 93 31.49 -15.55 -7.72
CA LEU A 93 30.97 -14.67 -6.67
C LEU A 93 31.64 -13.29 -6.70
N ASP A 94 32.95 -13.23 -7.00
CA ASP A 94 33.77 -12.02 -7.16
C ASP A 94 33.24 -11.01 -8.19
N ASP A 95 32.35 -11.42 -9.11
CA ASP A 95 31.73 -10.50 -10.10
C ASP A 95 30.47 -9.81 -9.54
N ILE A 96 29.93 -10.29 -8.42
CA ILE A 96 28.78 -9.69 -7.72
C ILE A 96 29.31 -8.58 -6.80
N PRO A 97 28.76 -7.35 -6.85
CA PRO A 97 29.15 -6.30 -5.90
C PRO A 97 28.88 -6.72 -4.45
N ASP A 98 29.84 -6.51 -3.54
CA ASP A 98 29.85 -7.03 -2.17
C ASP A 98 28.54 -6.75 -1.42
N GLU A 99 28.05 -5.51 -1.49
CA GLU A 99 26.78 -5.10 -0.86
C GLU A 99 25.58 -5.78 -1.52
N THR A 100 25.60 -6.01 -2.84
CA THR A 100 24.54 -6.79 -3.51
C THR A 100 24.56 -8.24 -3.06
N LEU A 101 25.74 -8.88 -2.96
CA LEU A 101 25.88 -10.25 -2.46
C LEU A 101 25.36 -10.37 -1.02
N LYS A 102 25.77 -9.44 -0.15
CA LYS A 102 25.31 -9.35 1.24
C LYS A 102 23.80 -9.20 1.35
N GLN A 103 23.20 -8.30 0.59
CA GLN A 103 21.75 -8.09 0.62
C GLN A 103 20.98 -9.26 0.04
N VAL A 104 21.49 -9.95 -1.00
CA VAL A 104 20.93 -11.21 -1.52
C VAL A 104 20.95 -12.28 -0.43
N LEU A 105 22.08 -12.49 0.24
CA LEU A 105 22.19 -13.48 1.33
C LEU A 105 21.25 -13.15 2.50
N LEU A 106 21.19 -11.89 2.94
CA LEU A 106 20.24 -11.45 3.97
C LEU A 106 18.77 -11.59 3.54
N ASN A 107 18.47 -11.62 2.24
CA ASN A 107 17.12 -11.88 1.73
C ASN A 107 16.71 -13.35 1.88
N HIS A 108 17.65 -14.26 2.17
CA HIS A 108 17.35 -15.65 2.53
C HIS A 108 17.12 -15.85 4.04
N VAL A 109 17.21 -14.79 4.85
CA VAL A 109 17.17 -14.87 6.32
C VAL A 109 15.93 -14.16 6.86
N VAL A 110 15.08 -14.88 7.58
CA VAL A 110 13.97 -14.33 8.36
C VAL A 110 14.31 -14.43 9.85
N VAL A 111 14.00 -13.39 10.63
CA VAL A 111 14.19 -13.42 12.09
C VAL A 111 13.04 -14.22 12.73
N GLY A 112 13.39 -15.19 13.59
CA GLY A 112 12.45 -16.15 14.17
C GLY A 112 12.84 -17.60 13.89
N ASN A 113 12.30 -18.54 14.69
CA ASN A 113 12.44 -19.98 14.42
C ASN A 113 11.15 -20.49 13.77
N VAL A 114 11.10 -20.55 12.45
CA VAL A 114 9.88 -20.85 11.69
C VAL A 114 10.05 -22.17 10.94
N LYS A 115 9.29 -23.18 11.37
CA LYS A 115 9.28 -24.51 10.74
C LYS A 115 8.34 -24.54 9.55
N SER A 116 8.50 -25.53 8.68
CA SER A 116 7.68 -25.68 7.47
C SER A 116 6.18 -25.75 7.75
N GLY A 117 5.80 -26.38 8.88
CA GLY A 117 4.41 -26.46 9.35
C GLY A 117 3.87 -25.17 10.00
N ASP A 118 4.73 -24.20 10.31
CA ASP A 118 4.35 -22.89 10.85
C ASP A 118 4.30 -21.81 9.74
N LEU A 119 4.79 -22.11 8.54
CA LEU A 119 4.71 -21.22 7.38
C LEU A 119 3.28 -21.12 6.86
N GLN A 120 2.91 -19.94 6.37
CA GLN A 120 1.61 -19.64 5.77
C GLN A 120 1.80 -18.99 4.40
N THR A 121 0.80 -19.10 3.52
CA THR A 121 0.76 -18.32 2.27
C THR A 121 0.54 -16.84 2.59
N THR A 122 1.63 -16.09 2.74
CA THR A 122 1.66 -14.67 3.12
C THR A 122 3.04 -14.07 2.87
N TYR A 123 3.22 -12.80 3.19
CA TYR A 123 4.51 -12.13 3.16
C TYR A 123 5.22 -12.19 4.53
N TYR A 124 6.51 -12.52 4.51
CA TYR A 124 7.41 -12.45 5.65
C TYR A 124 8.43 -11.33 5.42
N SER A 125 8.89 -10.65 6.47
CA SER A 125 9.98 -9.68 6.36
C SER A 125 11.33 -10.40 6.41
N SER A 126 12.18 -10.21 5.39
CA SER A 126 13.56 -10.71 5.39
C SER A 126 14.48 -9.83 6.23
N SER A 127 15.75 -10.20 6.31
CA SER A 127 16.81 -9.39 6.93
C SER A 127 17.49 -8.45 5.92
N SER A 128 17.08 -8.46 4.64
CA SER A 128 17.64 -7.63 3.58
C SER A 128 17.09 -6.21 3.65
N THR A 129 17.95 -5.22 3.88
CA THR A 129 17.63 -3.79 3.88
C THR A 129 17.71 -3.16 2.49
N ALA A 130 17.79 -3.97 1.42
CA ALA A 130 17.74 -3.50 0.03
C ALA A 130 16.33 -3.11 -0.44
N GLY A 131 15.33 -3.14 0.45
CA GLY A 131 14.01 -2.61 0.16
C GLY A 131 14.02 -1.08 0.08
N VAL A 132 12.95 -0.55 -0.51
CA VAL A 132 12.81 0.88 -0.75
C VAL A 132 13.00 1.69 0.53
N ASP A 133 13.80 2.76 0.43
CA ASP A 133 14.19 3.64 1.54
C ASP A 133 14.92 2.95 2.71
N GLY A 134 15.54 1.79 2.45
CA GLY A 134 16.25 0.99 3.45
C GLY A 134 15.35 0.10 4.30
N LYS A 135 14.06 0.00 3.96
CA LYS A 135 13.09 -0.91 4.60
C LYS A 135 13.48 -2.38 4.32
N ASN A 136 13.11 -3.28 5.22
CA ASN A 136 13.35 -4.71 5.01
C ASN A 136 12.47 -5.26 3.88
N LEU A 137 13.06 -5.99 2.92
CA LEU A 137 12.32 -6.61 1.81
C LEU A 137 11.31 -7.64 2.30
N SER A 138 10.18 -7.73 1.60
CA SER A 138 9.20 -8.78 1.79
C SER A 138 9.57 -10.05 1.00
N LEU A 139 9.24 -11.21 1.56
CA LEU A 139 9.33 -12.52 0.93
C LEU A 139 7.93 -13.08 0.81
N TYR A 140 7.47 -13.32 -0.42
CA TYR A 140 6.22 -14.03 -0.63
C TYR A 140 6.45 -15.52 -0.41
N VAL A 141 5.84 -16.07 0.65
CA VAL A 141 5.77 -17.51 0.91
C VAL A 141 4.44 -18.01 0.38
N ASN A 142 4.45 -19.16 -0.30
CA ASN A 142 3.25 -19.88 -0.71
C ASN A 142 3.37 -21.34 -0.29
N THR A 143 2.35 -21.85 0.40
CA THR A 143 2.29 -23.20 0.96
C THR A 143 1.23 -24.09 0.30
N ALA A 144 0.67 -23.71 -0.85
CA ALA A 144 -0.45 -24.41 -1.48
C ALA A 144 -0.06 -25.80 -2.00
N ASP A 145 1.07 -25.90 -2.72
CA ASP A 145 1.58 -27.12 -3.35
C ASP A 145 3.02 -27.40 -2.87
N GLY A 146 3.19 -27.46 -1.55
CA GLY A 146 4.50 -27.40 -0.90
C GLY A 146 4.94 -25.97 -0.61
N VAL A 147 6.08 -25.80 0.06
CA VAL A 147 6.59 -24.46 0.43
C VAL A 147 7.43 -23.89 -0.69
N THR A 148 7.08 -22.69 -1.14
CA THR A 148 7.89 -21.87 -2.05
C THR A 148 8.10 -20.47 -1.48
N ILE A 149 9.24 -19.84 -1.78
CA ILE A 149 9.62 -18.48 -1.35
C ILE A 149 10.09 -17.71 -2.59
N ASN A 150 9.36 -16.65 -2.98
CA ASN A 150 9.58 -15.89 -4.22
C ASN A 150 9.81 -16.82 -5.45
N GLY A 151 9.03 -17.91 -5.54
CA GLY A 151 9.13 -18.90 -6.62
C GLY A 151 10.30 -19.89 -6.54
N SER A 152 11.08 -19.91 -5.45
CA SER A 152 12.03 -21.00 -5.14
C SER A 152 11.37 -22.07 -4.26
N THR A 153 11.58 -23.34 -4.57
CA THR A 153 11.01 -24.48 -3.84
C THR A 153 11.88 -24.89 -2.66
N VAL A 154 11.27 -25.14 -1.50
CA VAL A 154 11.96 -25.85 -0.40
C VAL A 154 12.08 -27.33 -0.75
N SER A 155 13.31 -27.78 -0.94
CA SER A 155 13.67 -29.15 -1.32
C SER A 155 13.89 -30.07 -0.10
N MET A 156 14.32 -29.50 1.02
CA MET A 156 14.45 -30.17 2.33
C MET A 156 14.18 -29.13 3.42
N ALA A 157 13.35 -29.47 4.40
CA ALA A 157 12.89 -28.53 5.43
C ALA A 157 13.28 -28.99 6.83
N ASP A 158 13.13 -28.09 7.80
CA ASP A 158 13.18 -28.37 9.24
C ASP A 158 14.51 -28.97 9.71
N ILE A 159 15.62 -28.44 9.19
CA ILE A 159 16.96 -28.74 9.70
C ILE A 159 17.19 -27.85 10.93
N GLU A 160 17.06 -28.43 12.12
CA GLU A 160 17.26 -27.74 13.39
C GLU A 160 18.73 -27.34 13.61
N ALA A 161 18.94 -26.11 14.06
CA ALA A 161 20.22 -25.57 14.51
C ALA A 161 20.09 -24.97 15.92
N SER A 162 21.20 -24.81 16.63
CA SER A 162 21.22 -24.23 17.99
C SER A 162 20.67 -22.81 18.07
N ASN A 163 20.79 -22.07 16.97
CA ASN A 163 20.32 -20.71 16.81
C ASN A 163 19.26 -20.53 15.69
N GLY A 164 18.55 -21.59 15.29
CA GLY A 164 17.46 -21.46 14.32
C GLY A 164 17.05 -22.71 13.55
N THR A 165 16.48 -22.50 12.35
CA THR A 165 16.06 -23.56 11.41
C THR A 165 16.59 -23.25 10.01
N ILE A 166 17.03 -24.27 9.28
CA ILE A 166 17.44 -24.19 7.87
C ILE A 166 16.41 -24.92 6.98
N HIS A 167 16.06 -24.31 5.86
CA HIS A 167 15.27 -24.89 4.77
C HIS A 167 16.09 -24.82 3.48
N ILE A 168 16.43 -25.95 2.87
CA ILE A 168 17.24 -26.00 1.64
C ILE A 168 16.39 -25.64 0.43
N VAL A 169 16.79 -24.62 -0.35
CA VAL A 169 16.03 -24.11 -1.50
C VAL A 169 16.73 -24.33 -2.86
N ASP A 170 15.91 -24.42 -3.92
CA ASP A 170 16.34 -24.77 -5.27
C ASP A 170 16.86 -23.61 -6.13
N LYS A 171 16.71 -22.35 -5.69
CA LYS A 171 17.17 -21.12 -6.36
C LYS A 171 17.70 -20.12 -5.33
N VAL A 172 18.55 -19.21 -5.79
CA VAL A 172 18.89 -18.01 -5.03
C VAL A 172 17.71 -17.04 -5.11
N ILE A 173 17.18 -16.66 -3.94
CA ILE A 173 16.14 -15.65 -3.75
C ILE A 173 16.78 -14.27 -4.01
N GLY A 174 16.61 -13.74 -5.23
CA GLY A 174 17.11 -12.42 -5.61
C GLY A 174 16.38 -11.26 -4.90
N LEU A 175 16.68 -10.02 -5.31
CA LEU A 175 16.10 -8.79 -4.73
C LEU A 175 14.95 -8.27 -5.63
N PRO A 176 13.68 -8.61 -5.35
CA PRO A 176 12.55 -8.29 -6.23
C PRO A 176 12.18 -6.80 -6.25
N ASN A 177 11.96 -6.29 -7.47
CA ASN A 177 11.21 -5.07 -7.71
C ASN A 177 9.69 -5.36 -7.70
N LEU A 178 8.88 -4.32 -7.88
CA LEU A 178 7.41 -4.40 -7.97
C LEU A 178 6.90 -5.48 -8.94
N VAL A 179 7.44 -5.50 -10.16
CA VAL A 179 7.03 -6.42 -11.24
C VAL A 179 7.33 -7.87 -10.86
N ASN A 180 8.55 -8.14 -10.38
CA ASN A 180 8.95 -9.47 -9.93
C ASN A 180 8.05 -9.95 -8.78
N HIS A 181 7.77 -9.09 -7.80
CA HIS A 181 6.89 -9.43 -6.69
C HIS A 181 5.45 -9.76 -7.12
N ALA A 182 4.91 -9.03 -8.09
CA ALA A 182 3.59 -9.32 -8.65
C ALA A 182 3.56 -10.72 -9.31
N THR A 183 4.62 -11.09 -10.05
CA THR A 183 4.68 -12.42 -10.71
C THR A 183 4.86 -13.60 -9.74
N TYR A 184 5.41 -13.38 -8.55
CA TYR A 184 5.53 -14.45 -7.53
C TYR A 184 4.23 -14.72 -6.78
N ASN A 185 3.35 -13.72 -6.61
CA ASN A 185 2.12 -13.87 -5.86
C ASN A 185 0.98 -14.35 -6.76
N SER A 186 0.50 -15.58 -6.52
CA SER A 186 -0.58 -16.18 -7.30
C SER A 186 -1.92 -15.45 -7.18
N ALA A 187 -2.09 -14.56 -6.20
CA ALA A 187 -3.26 -13.69 -6.07
C ALA A 187 -3.28 -12.51 -7.07
N PHE A 188 -2.20 -12.30 -7.84
CA PHE A 188 -2.07 -11.20 -8.81
C PHE A 188 -1.89 -11.68 -10.27
N THR A 189 -2.24 -12.93 -10.58
CA THR A 189 -2.11 -13.46 -11.96
C THR A 189 -2.96 -12.71 -12.98
N GLU A 190 -4.13 -12.18 -12.60
CA GLU A 190 -4.98 -11.36 -13.47
C GLU A 190 -4.38 -9.96 -13.67
N LEU A 191 -3.82 -9.36 -12.61
CA LEU A 191 -3.05 -8.11 -12.71
C LEU A 191 -1.86 -8.25 -13.65
N VAL A 192 -1.03 -9.28 -13.46
CA VAL A 192 0.13 -9.56 -14.33
C VAL A 192 -0.31 -9.82 -15.77
N GLY A 193 -1.43 -10.51 -15.98
CA GLY A 193 -2.05 -10.68 -17.29
C GLY A 193 -2.46 -9.35 -17.93
N ALA A 194 -3.14 -8.47 -17.19
CA ALA A 194 -3.55 -7.15 -17.65
C ALA A 194 -2.36 -6.23 -17.98
N LEU A 195 -1.29 -6.28 -17.17
CA LEU A 195 -0.06 -5.52 -17.38
C LEU A 195 0.78 -6.01 -18.57
N THR A 196 0.56 -7.24 -19.07
CA THR A 196 1.32 -7.84 -20.18
C THR A 196 0.47 -8.16 -21.42
N ALA A 197 -0.83 -7.88 -21.38
CA ALA A 197 -1.73 -8.02 -22.52
C ALA A 197 -1.30 -7.14 -23.69
N ASP A 198 -1.49 -7.63 -24.92
CA ASP A 198 -1.23 -6.90 -26.18
C ASP A 198 0.15 -6.22 -26.28
N ASP A 199 1.19 -6.85 -25.72
CA ASP A 199 2.57 -6.33 -25.63
C ASP A 199 2.67 -4.96 -24.92
N ASN A 200 1.79 -4.70 -23.95
CA ASN A 200 1.76 -3.47 -23.15
C ASN A 200 3.05 -3.28 -22.33
N THR A 201 3.95 -2.39 -22.78
CA THR A 201 5.15 -2.04 -22.01
C THR A 201 4.95 -0.85 -21.07
N ILE A 202 3.81 -0.15 -21.11
CA ILE A 202 3.63 1.13 -20.40
C ILE A 202 3.92 0.99 -18.91
N PHE A 203 3.39 -0.07 -18.29
CA PHE A 203 3.59 -0.33 -16.87
C PHE A 203 4.95 -0.95 -16.54
N THR A 204 5.52 -1.76 -17.43
CA THR A 204 6.89 -2.25 -17.21
C THR A 204 7.88 -1.10 -17.31
N ASP A 205 7.70 -0.17 -18.24
CA ASP A 205 8.56 1.01 -18.42
C ASP A 205 8.39 2.00 -17.26
N LEU A 206 7.16 2.23 -16.79
CA LEU A 206 6.87 3.02 -15.59
C LEU A 206 7.48 2.40 -14.34
N LEU A 207 7.12 1.15 -14.02
CA LEU A 207 7.47 0.48 -12.76
C LEU A 207 8.88 -0.13 -12.72
N THR A 208 9.68 0.04 -13.79
CA THR A 208 11.13 -0.26 -13.77
C THR A 208 12.02 0.99 -13.69
N ASN A 209 11.44 2.19 -13.66
CA ASN A 209 12.20 3.43 -13.48
C ASN A 209 12.87 3.45 -12.09
N ALA A 210 14.20 3.27 -12.07
CA ALA A 210 15.00 3.19 -10.85
C ALA A 210 15.18 4.54 -10.12
N GLU A 211 14.90 5.68 -10.78
CA GLU A 211 14.94 7.01 -10.17
C GLU A 211 13.66 7.34 -9.40
N GLN A 212 12.56 6.62 -9.68
CA GLN A 212 11.26 6.82 -9.04
C GLN A 212 10.96 5.76 -7.98
N ARG A 213 10.08 6.13 -7.06
CA ARG A 213 9.54 5.26 -6.01
C ARG A 213 8.03 5.19 -6.16
N PHE A 214 7.44 4.04 -5.88
CA PHE A 214 6.02 3.82 -6.13
C PHE A 214 5.29 3.26 -4.91
N THR A 215 4.02 3.62 -4.80
CA THR A 215 3.03 2.95 -3.97
C THR A 215 2.00 2.36 -4.92
N VAL A 216 1.85 1.03 -4.93
CA VAL A 216 0.98 0.33 -5.88
C VAL A 216 -0.13 -0.38 -5.13
N PHE A 217 -1.38 -0.02 -5.41
CA PHE A 217 -2.55 -0.69 -4.89
C PHE A 217 -2.92 -1.85 -5.83
N ALA A 218 -2.33 -3.03 -5.62
CA ALA A 218 -2.48 -4.17 -6.54
C ALA A 218 -3.83 -4.89 -6.32
N PRO A 219 -4.78 -4.89 -7.27
CA PRO A 219 -6.02 -5.65 -7.11
C PRO A 219 -5.73 -7.14 -7.20
N THR A 220 -6.39 -7.90 -6.34
CA THR A 220 -6.36 -9.37 -6.39
C THR A 220 -7.14 -9.94 -7.57
N ASN A 221 -6.92 -11.21 -7.92
CA ASN A 221 -7.70 -11.91 -8.94
C ASN A 221 -9.21 -11.82 -8.66
N ASP A 222 -9.64 -11.97 -7.40
CA ASP A 222 -11.06 -11.84 -7.02
C ASP A 222 -11.59 -10.43 -7.33
N ALA A 223 -10.77 -9.39 -7.14
CA ALA A 223 -11.09 -8.01 -7.48
C ALA A 223 -11.23 -7.80 -9.00
N PHE A 224 -10.31 -8.35 -9.80
CA PHE A 224 -10.37 -8.29 -11.28
C PHE A 224 -11.55 -9.07 -11.85
N THR A 225 -11.77 -10.30 -11.37
CA THR A 225 -12.92 -11.14 -11.75
C THR A 225 -14.26 -10.48 -11.41
N ALA A 226 -14.33 -9.67 -10.35
CA ALA A 226 -15.52 -8.91 -9.97
C ALA A 226 -15.68 -7.56 -10.72
N PHE A 227 -14.68 -7.12 -11.48
CA PHE A 227 -14.69 -5.79 -12.12
C PHE A 227 -15.39 -5.81 -13.49
N GLU A 228 -16.57 -5.18 -13.56
CA GLU A 228 -17.39 -5.13 -14.79
C GLU A 228 -16.98 -4.03 -15.79
N ASN A 229 -16.04 -3.14 -15.44
CA ASN A 229 -15.70 -1.89 -16.16
C ASN A 229 -16.95 -1.08 -16.61
N PRO A 230 -17.80 -0.62 -15.67
CA PRO A 230 -19.12 -0.08 -15.97
C PRO A 230 -19.10 1.22 -16.79
N ASN A 231 -17.95 1.92 -16.83
CA ASN A 231 -17.76 3.18 -17.53
C ASN A 231 -17.02 3.02 -18.88
N GLU A 232 -16.70 1.79 -19.29
CA GLU A 232 -15.88 1.47 -20.47
C GLU A 232 -14.50 2.18 -20.49
N ASN A 233 -13.96 2.51 -19.31
CA ASN A 233 -12.68 3.20 -19.15
C ASN A 233 -11.51 2.36 -19.72
N GLU A 234 -10.50 3.02 -20.29
CA GLU A 234 -9.32 2.33 -20.79
C GLU A 234 -8.56 1.64 -19.66
N LEU A 235 -8.28 0.34 -19.81
CA LEU A 235 -7.62 -0.48 -18.79
C LEU A 235 -6.26 0.11 -18.36
N ASN A 236 -5.53 0.76 -19.25
CA ASN A 236 -4.27 1.43 -18.91
C ASN A 236 -4.48 2.60 -17.94
N ASN A 237 -5.53 3.41 -18.13
CA ASN A 237 -5.81 4.52 -17.22
C ASN A 237 -6.29 3.98 -15.87
N ILE A 238 -7.12 2.93 -15.87
CA ILE A 238 -7.53 2.22 -14.64
C ILE A 238 -6.29 1.72 -13.88
N LEU A 239 -5.38 1.00 -14.54
CA LEU A 239 -4.15 0.50 -13.91
C LEU A 239 -3.23 1.63 -13.42
N ALA A 240 -3.20 2.78 -14.10
CA ALA A 240 -2.41 3.95 -13.68
C ALA A 240 -3.00 4.62 -12.43
N ASN A 241 -4.31 4.55 -12.25
CA ASN A 241 -5.04 5.03 -11.07
C ASN A 241 -4.72 4.21 -9.80
N HIS A 242 -4.15 3.02 -9.95
CA HIS A 242 -3.66 2.18 -8.83
C HIS A 242 -2.22 2.52 -8.40
N VAL A 243 -1.54 3.44 -9.07
CA VAL A 243 -0.12 3.77 -8.84
C VAL A 243 0.01 5.20 -8.36
N ILE A 244 0.63 5.42 -7.19
CA ILE A 244 1.17 6.72 -6.79
C ILE A 244 2.66 6.71 -7.12
N ALA A 245 3.10 7.64 -7.97
CA ALA A 245 4.50 7.81 -8.35
C ALA A 245 5.22 8.87 -7.52
N GLY A 246 6.52 8.69 -7.30
CA GLY A 246 7.38 9.59 -6.51
C GLY A 246 7.44 9.30 -5.01
N ALA A 247 6.63 8.37 -4.48
CA ALA A 247 6.61 8.02 -3.06
C ALA A 247 6.36 6.52 -2.83
N ALA A 248 7.05 5.93 -1.84
CA ALA A 248 6.86 4.55 -1.39
C ALA A 248 6.30 4.53 0.04
N LEU A 249 4.99 4.74 0.14
CA LEU A 249 4.23 4.93 1.37
C LEU A 249 3.85 3.58 1.97
N ALA A 250 4.30 3.32 3.19
CA ALA A 250 3.75 2.24 4.01
C ALA A 250 2.34 2.62 4.48
N ALA A 251 1.55 1.67 4.95
CA ALA A 251 0.21 1.94 5.47
C ALA A 251 0.23 2.89 6.67
N GLY A 252 1.32 2.91 7.45
CA GLY A 252 1.56 3.88 8.52
C GLY A 252 2.01 5.28 8.06
N ASP A 253 2.37 5.45 6.79
CA ASP A 253 2.68 6.76 6.18
C ASP A 253 1.43 7.42 5.57
N LEU A 254 0.32 6.69 5.45
CA LEU A 254 -0.96 7.16 4.90
C LEU A 254 -1.82 7.85 5.97
N SER A 255 -2.68 8.77 5.53
CA SER A 255 -3.63 9.50 6.39
C SER A 255 -4.85 9.97 5.58
N ASN A 256 -5.93 10.37 6.26
CA ASN A 256 -7.17 10.88 5.64
C ASN A 256 -6.86 12.12 4.77
N SER A 257 -6.70 11.92 3.46
CA SER A 257 -6.12 12.92 2.56
C SER A 257 -6.29 12.55 1.08
N TYR A 258 -5.97 13.49 0.20
CA TYR A 258 -5.87 13.26 -1.24
C TYR A 258 -4.40 13.17 -1.68
N ALA A 259 -4.07 12.15 -2.45
CA ALA A 259 -2.81 12.03 -3.19
C ALA A 259 -3.09 12.03 -4.71
N ASN A 260 -2.06 12.20 -5.54
CA ASN A 260 -2.20 12.09 -7.00
C ASN A 260 -1.67 10.73 -7.47
N THR A 261 -2.39 10.13 -8.43
CA THR A 261 -2.04 8.86 -9.06
C THR A 261 -1.17 9.08 -10.31
N ALA A 262 -0.84 8.02 -11.03
CA ALA A 262 -0.20 8.07 -12.34
C ALA A 262 -1.21 8.14 -13.50
N ALA A 263 -2.52 8.01 -13.24
CA ALA A 263 -3.55 8.30 -14.23
C ALA A 263 -3.69 9.82 -14.39
N ALA A 264 -4.12 10.26 -15.57
CA ALA A 264 -4.39 11.66 -15.88
C ALA A 264 -5.71 11.84 -16.63
N ASN A 265 -6.25 13.06 -16.60
CA ASN A 265 -7.36 13.49 -17.47
C ASN A 265 -6.89 13.75 -18.92
N GLU A 266 -7.78 14.21 -19.81
CA GLU A 266 -7.43 14.54 -21.20
C GLU A 266 -6.45 15.72 -21.33
N ASP A 267 -6.42 16.63 -20.36
CA ASP A 267 -5.53 17.79 -20.33
C ASP A 267 -4.12 17.44 -19.79
N GLY A 268 -3.95 16.27 -19.18
CA GLY A 268 -2.70 15.77 -18.61
C GLY A 268 -2.54 16.02 -17.10
N ASP A 269 -3.57 16.50 -16.40
CA ASP A 269 -3.55 16.64 -14.94
C ASP A 269 -3.72 15.26 -14.28
N ASN A 270 -2.83 14.93 -13.35
CA ASN A 270 -2.91 13.66 -12.63
C ASN A 270 -4.20 13.57 -11.78
N LEU A 271 -4.92 12.46 -11.92
CA LEU A 271 -6.12 12.19 -11.13
C LEU A 271 -5.77 12.00 -9.65
N SER A 272 -6.62 12.53 -8.78
CA SER A 272 -6.51 12.32 -7.34
C SER A 272 -6.99 10.92 -6.94
N ILE A 273 -6.58 10.50 -5.74
CA ILE A 273 -7.13 9.36 -5.01
C ILE A 273 -7.37 9.81 -3.57
N TYR A 274 -8.58 9.58 -3.06
CA TYR A 274 -8.89 9.83 -1.66
C TYR A 274 -8.52 8.60 -0.83
N VAL A 275 -7.66 8.80 0.18
CA VAL A 275 -7.27 7.78 1.14
C VAL A 275 -7.98 8.08 2.45
N ASN A 276 -8.67 7.10 3.02
CA ASN A 276 -9.18 7.14 4.39
C ASN A 276 -8.54 6.00 5.20
N THR A 277 -8.26 6.24 6.47
CA THR A 277 -7.49 5.35 7.36
C THR A 277 -8.25 4.95 8.63
N ASP A 278 -9.51 5.34 8.79
CA ASP A 278 -10.28 5.22 10.04
C ASP A 278 -10.62 3.77 10.43
N ASP A 279 -10.84 2.91 9.43
CA ASP A 279 -11.05 1.45 9.57
C ASP A 279 -10.03 0.69 8.70
N GLY A 280 -8.76 1.06 8.82
CA GLY A 280 -7.71 0.65 7.89
C GLY A 280 -7.77 1.43 6.58
N VAL A 281 -6.85 1.14 5.66
CA VAL A 281 -6.69 1.92 4.43
C VAL A 281 -7.81 1.57 3.44
N THR A 282 -8.63 2.56 3.12
CA THR A 282 -9.65 2.51 2.05
C THR A 282 -9.42 3.64 1.05
N LEU A 283 -9.78 3.38 -0.21
CA LEU A 283 -9.45 4.20 -1.36
C LEU A 283 -10.72 4.52 -2.13
N ASN A 284 -10.96 5.80 -2.37
CA ASN A 284 -12.17 6.32 -3.05
C ASN A 284 -13.49 5.80 -2.44
N GLY A 285 -13.48 5.40 -1.16
CA GLY A 285 -14.62 4.83 -0.44
C GLY A 285 -15.06 3.42 -0.87
N THR A 286 -14.39 2.80 -1.85
CA THR A 286 -14.85 1.53 -2.48
C THR A 286 -13.85 0.39 -2.34
N SER A 287 -12.55 0.66 -2.40
CA SER A 287 -11.50 -0.37 -2.41
C SER A 287 -10.74 -0.38 -1.08
N LYS A 288 -10.54 -1.56 -0.48
CA LYS A 288 -9.86 -1.71 0.82
C LYS A 288 -8.55 -2.48 0.69
N VAL A 289 -7.52 -1.99 1.38
CA VAL A 289 -6.25 -2.73 1.51
C VAL A 289 -6.46 -3.92 2.44
N ILE A 290 -6.19 -5.11 1.89
CA ILE A 290 -6.32 -6.41 2.59
C ILE A 290 -4.96 -7.04 2.93
N ILE A 291 -3.89 -6.65 2.24
CA ILE A 291 -2.50 -6.95 2.62
C ILE A 291 -1.69 -5.66 2.42
N ALA A 292 -1.16 -5.10 3.50
CA ALA A 292 -0.33 -3.89 3.45
C ALA A 292 1.17 -4.23 3.39
N ASP A 293 1.97 -3.22 3.06
CA ASP A 293 3.41 -3.15 3.33
C ASP A 293 4.25 -4.28 2.70
N VAL A 294 3.94 -4.66 1.46
CA VAL A 294 4.80 -5.53 0.65
C VAL A 294 5.95 -4.70 0.08
N VAL A 295 7.08 -4.69 0.80
CA VAL A 295 8.26 -3.89 0.49
C VAL A 295 9.08 -4.55 -0.63
N THR A 296 9.35 -3.78 -1.67
CA THR A 296 10.17 -4.17 -2.83
C THR A 296 11.37 -3.24 -2.98
N THR A 297 12.29 -3.51 -3.91
CA THR A 297 13.49 -2.64 -4.11
C THR A 297 13.16 -1.23 -4.61
N ASN A 298 12.01 -1.01 -5.28
CA ASN A 298 11.65 0.28 -5.87
C ASN A 298 10.26 0.82 -5.48
N GLY A 299 9.56 0.17 -4.55
CA GLY A 299 8.25 0.63 -4.08
C GLY A 299 7.61 -0.30 -3.06
N ILE A 300 6.39 0.05 -2.64
CA ILE A 300 5.56 -0.76 -1.74
C ILE A 300 4.28 -1.16 -2.48
N ILE A 301 3.89 -2.43 -2.37
CA ILE A 301 2.61 -2.94 -2.84
C ILE A 301 1.65 -3.06 -1.65
N HIS A 302 0.42 -2.63 -1.86
CA HIS A 302 -0.72 -2.89 -0.99
C HIS A 302 -1.75 -3.69 -1.80
N ALA A 303 -2.06 -4.92 -1.40
CA ALA A 303 -3.09 -5.71 -2.06
C ALA A 303 -4.48 -5.16 -1.74
N VAL A 304 -5.32 -4.97 -2.74
CA VAL A 304 -6.70 -4.47 -2.57
C VAL A 304 -7.77 -5.47 -3.03
N ASP A 305 -8.94 -5.38 -2.40
CA ASP A 305 -10.10 -6.25 -2.64
C ASP A 305 -10.98 -5.86 -3.84
N THR A 306 -10.81 -4.63 -4.36
CA THR A 306 -11.63 -4.06 -5.42
C THR A 306 -10.78 -3.25 -6.39
N VAL A 307 -11.03 -3.38 -7.71
CA VAL A 307 -10.39 -2.54 -8.73
C VAL A 307 -10.86 -1.08 -8.58
N ILE A 308 -9.90 -0.17 -8.48
CA ILE A 308 -10.09 1.28 -8.35
C ILE A 308 -10.30 1.88 -9.74
N ASP A 309 -11.55 1.94 -10.18
CA ASP A 309 -11.92 2.65 -11.41
C ASP A 309 -11.65 4.17 -11.30
N LEU A 310 -11.64 4.86 -12.44
CA LEU A 310 -11.35 6.30 -12.51
C LEU A 310 -12.40 7.10 -11.73
N PRO A 311 -12.00 7.93 -10.75
CA PRO A 311 -12.94 8.64 -9.88
C PRO A 311 -13.63 9.79 -10.62
N THR A 312 -14.93 9.96 -10.39
CA THR A 312 -15.68 11.17 -10.74
C THR A 312 -15.68 12.15 -9.58
N VAL A 313 -16.13 13.40 -9.81
CA VAL A 313 -16.37 14.35 -8.71
C VAL A 313 -17.36 13.80 -7.67
N VAL A 314 -18.33 12.97 -8.07
CA VAL A 314 -19.27 12.29 -7.16
C VAL A 314 -18.58 11.19 -6.35
N THR A 315 -17.58 10.48 -6.90
CA THR A 315 -16.77 9.51 -6.17
C THR A 315 -16.10 10.16 -4.96
N PHE A 316 -15.48 11.33 -5.12
CA PHE A 316 -14.83 12.02 -4.00
C PHE A 316 -15.82 12.62 -3.01
N ALA A 317 -16.90 13.24 -3.48
CA ALA A 317 -17.93 13.80 -2.60
C ALA A 317 -18.56 12.74 -1.69
N THR A 318 -18.72 11.50 -2.16
CA THR A 318 -19.27 10.39 -1.37
C THR A 318 -18.22 9.68 -0.51
N ALA A 319 -16.96 9.58 -0.97
CA ALA A 319 -15.86 8.99 -0.21
C ALA A 319 -15.42 9.85 0.99
N ASP A 320 -15.24 11.15 0.79
CA ASP A 320 -14.77 12.10 1.81
C ASP A 320 -15.95 12.64 2.64
N SER A 321 -16.62 11.74 3.35
CA SER A 321 -17.77 12.07 4.20
C SER A 321 -17.41 13.01 5.37
N GLU A 322 -16.15 13.00 5.83
CA GLU A 322 -15.61 13.89 6.85
C GLU A 322 -15.70 15.37 6.43
N ASN A 323 -15.52 15.65 5.14
CA ASN A 323 -15.65 16.99 4.58
C ASN A 323 -17.00 17.25 3.89
N PHE A 324 -17.64 16.27 3.24
CA PHE A 324 -18.76 16.53 2.32
C PHE A 324 -20.11 15.86 2.64
N SER A 325 -20.27 15.17 3.78
CA SER A 325 -21.56 14.52 4.12
C SER A 325 -22.79 15.46 4.09
N SER A 326 -22.64 16.73 4.45
CA SER A 326 -23.70 17.75 4.35
C SER A 326 -24.02 18.12 2.89
N LEU A 327 -23.00 18.21 2.03
CA LEU A 327 -23.15 18.46 0.60
C LEU A 327 -23.86 17.28 -0.09
N VAL A 328 -23.45 16.04 0.19
CA VAL A 328 -24.11 14.83 -0.31
C VAL A 328 -25.57 14.77 0.15
N GLY A 329 -25.84 15.10 1.41
CA GLY A 329 -27.20 15.20 1.94
C GLY A 329 -28.06 16.27 1.23
N ALA A 330 -27.47 17.41 0.86
CA ALA A 330 -28.16 18.44 0.10
C ALA A 330 -28.44 18.00 -1.36
N LEU A 331 -27.43 17.48 -2.06
CA LEU A 331 -27.51 16.99 -3.45
C LEU A 331 -28.53 15.84 -3.63
N THR A 332 -28.77 15.05 -2.57
CA THR A 332 -29.69 13.91 -2.58
C THR A 332 -31.02 14.17 -1.85
N SER A 333 -31.30 15.43 -1.49
CA SER A 333 -32.52 15.80 -0.76
C SER A 333 -33.79 15.75 -1.62
N GLU A 334 -34.94 15.54 -0.99
CA GLU A 334 -36.23 15.41 -1.69
C GLU A 334 -36.57 16.69 -2.47
N GLY A 335 -36.88 16.53 -3.77
CA GLY A 335 -37.23 17.63 -4.66
C GLY A 335 -36.05 18.24 -5.43
N GLN A 336 -34.82 17.78 -5.20
CA GLN A 336 -33.67 18.16 -6.03
C GLN A 336 -33.63 17.38 -7.37
N PRO A 337 -32.97 17.93 -8.41
CA PRO A 337 -32.53 17.17 -9.57
C PRO A 337 -31.69 15.95 -9.19
N ASP A 338 -31.56 15.00 -10.12
CA ASP A 338 -30.63 13.87 -9.98
C ASP A 338 -29.17 14.34 -10.20
N PHE A 339 -28.65 15.07 -9.22
CA PHE A 339 -27.27 15.58 -9.24
C PHE A 339 -26.23 14.47 -9.27
N VAL A 340 -26.55 13.27 -8.78
CA VAL A 340 -25.64 12.11 -8.85
C VAL A 340 -25.42 11.71 -10.30
N SER A 341 -26.50 11.55 -11.08
CA SER A 341 -26.39 11.26 -12.52
C SER A 341 -25.79 12.43 -13.31
N ILE A 342 -26.16 13.68 -12.99
CA ILE A 342 -25.64 14.87 -13.68
C ILE A 342 -24.12 15.01 -13.45
N LEU A 343 -23.65 14.94 -12.21
CA LEU A 343 -22.24 15.18 -11.86
C LEU A 343 -21.35 13.94 -12.02
N SER A 344 -21.93 12.76 -12.28
CA SER A 344 -21.17 11.58 -12.76
C SER A 344 -21.09 11.50 -14.29
N SER A 345 -21.71 12.44 -15.02
CA SER A 345 -21.68 12.49 -16.47
C SER A 345 -20.25 12.62 -17.01
N SER A 346 -19.95 11.86 -18.08
CA SER A 346 -18.75 11.99 -18.91
C SER A 346 -19.05 12.57 -20.31
N THR A 347 -20.31 12.87 -20.63
CA THR A 347 -20.73 13.21 -22.01
C THR A 347 -21.47 14.55 -22.13
N GLU A 348 -22.30 14.89 -21.14
CA GLU A 348 -22.99 16.19 -21.06
C GLU A 348 -22.39 17.02 -19.91
N ASN A 349 -22.14 18.32 -20.16
CA ASN A 349 -21.62 19.30 -19.20
C ASN A 349 -20.21 19.01 -18.60
N ASN A 350 -19.59 17.90 -19.00
CA ASN A 350 -18.21 17.49 -18.69
C ASN A 350 -17.19 18.34 -19.49
N PRO A 351 -16.05 18.78 -18.91
CA PRO A 351 -15.65 18.67 -17.50
C PRO A 351 -16.31 19.69 -16.58
N PHE A 352 -16.47 19.29 -15.32
CA PHE A 352 -17.00 20.16 -14.26
C PHE A 352 -15.88 20.87 -13.48
N THR A 353 -16.13 22.09 -13.03
CA THR A 353 -15.43 22.67 -11.87
C THR A 353 -16.44 22.80 -10.73
N VAL A 354 -16.26 22.04 -9.66
CA VAL A 354 -17.17 21.99 -8.52
C VAL A 354 -16.52 22.66 -7.31
N PHE A 355 -17.09 23.77 -6.86
CA PHE A 355 -16.72 24.40 -5.60
C PHE A 355 -17.52 23.71 -4.48
N ALA A 356 -16.92 22.79 -3.74
CA ALA A 356 -17.62 21.91 -2.80
C ALA A 356 -17.59 22.48 -1.37
N PRO A 357 -18.70 23.02 -0.83
CA PRO A 357 -18.72 23.53 0.54
C PRO A 357 -18.55 22.39 1.56
N VAL A 358 -17.59 22.55 2.47
CA VAL A 358 -17.32 21.54 3.51
C VAL A 358 -18.40 21.54 4.59
N ASN A 359 -18.43 20.50 5.43
CA ASN A 359 -19.41 20.33 6.51
C ASN A 359 -19.50 21.54 7.46
N SER A 360 -18.40 22.24 7.74
CA SER A 360 -18.42 23.47 8.55
C SER A 360 -19.06 24.66 7.83
N ALA A 361 -19.02 24.71 6.49
CA ALA A 361 -19.69 25.73 5.69
C ALA A 361 -21.23 25.62 5.83
N PHE A 362 -21.76 24.39 5.73
CA PHE A 362 -23.17 24.12 5.99
C PHE A 362 -23.56 24.40 7.45
N ALA A 363 -22.70 24.04 8.41
CA ALA A 363 -22.95 24.30 9.82
C ALA A 363 -22.93 25.80 10.20
N ALA A 364 -22.36 26.66 9.34
CA ALA A 364 -22.40 28.11 9.49
C ALA A 364 -23.70 28.75 8.96
N LEU A 365 -24.51 28.03 8.17
CA LEU A 365 -25.81 28.51 7.72
C LEU A 365 -26.81 28.61 8.88
N THR A 366 -27.62 29.67 8.88
CA THR A 366 -28.74 29.80 9.85
C THR A 366 -29.88 28.83 9.54
N GLU A 367 -30.09 28.54 8.26
CA GLU A 367 -31.05 27.58 7.73
C GLU A 367 -30.50 27.12 6.36
N VAL A 368 -30.60 25.83 6.06
CA VAL A 368 -30.25 25.31 4.73
C VAL A 368 -31.43 25.59 3.79
N PRO A 369 -31.23 26.21 2.61
CA PRO A 369 -32.30 26.40 1.63
C PRO A 369 -33.00 25.09 1.26
N ALA A 370 -34.22 25.18 0.70
CA ALA A 370 -35.00 24.02 0.27
C ALA A 370 -35.68 24.26 -1.07
N GLY A 371 -36.06 23.19 -1.77
CA GLY A 371 -36.75 23.28 -3.06
C GLY A 371 -35.93 24.03 -4.12
N GLU A 372 -36.56 24.95 -4.85
CA GLU A 372 -35.94 25.70 -5.95
C GLU A 372 -34.78 26.60 -5.48
N ASP A 373 -34.85 27.16 -4.27
CA ASP A 373 -33.75 27.96 -3.70
C ASP A 373 -32.50 27.09 -3.47
N LEU A 374 -32.69 25.85 -2.99
CA LEU A 374 -31.59 24.89 -2.85
C LEU A 374 -31.04 24.47 -4.21
N THR A 375 -31.91 24.25 -5.20
CA THR A 375 -31.49 23.91 -6.56
C THR A 375 -30.60 25.01 -7.13
N ALA A 376 -31.00 26.28 -7.00
CA ALA A 376 -30.24 27.44 -7.48
C ALA A 376 -28.90 27.61 -6.74
N VAL A 377 -28.87 27.37 -5.42
CA VAL A 377 -27.62 27.37 -4.65
C VAL A 377 -26.70 26.24 -5.11
N LEU A 378 -27.18 25.01 -5.25
CA LEU A 378 -26.37 23.87 -5.67
C LEU A 378 -25.82 24.03 -7.11
N THR A 379 -26.62 24.54 -8.05
CA THR A 379 -26.13 24.82 -9.41
C THR A 379 -25.19 26.02 -9.49
N HIS A 380 -25.20 26.94 -8.51
CA HIS A 380 -24.21 28.02 -8.42
C HIS A 380 -22.82 27.55 -7.97
N HIS A 381 -22.71 26.35 -7.40
CA HIS A 381 -21.42 25.76 -7.02
C HIS A 381 -20.71 25.02 -8.16
N VAL A 382 -21.35 24.88 -9.32
CA VAL A 382 -20.86 24.06 -10.43
C VAL A 382 -20.70 24.92 -11.67
N ILE A 383 -19.51 24.90 -12.27
CA ILE A 383 -19.26 25.36 -13.64
C ILE A 383 -19.16 24.11 -14.51
N ALA A 384 -19.75 24.16 -15.71
CA ALA A 384 -19.72 23.08 -16.69
C ALA A 384 -18.82 23.44 -17.88
N GLU A 385 -18.42 22.41 -18.64
CA GLU A 385 -17.55 22.52 -19.83
C GLU A 385 -16.19 23.21 -19.57
N ALA A 386 -15.69 23.14 -18.32
CA ALA A 386 -14.41 23.72 -17.91
C ALA A 386 -13.80 22.97 -16.71
N ASN A 387 -12.56 22.49 -16.85
CA ASN A 387 -11.70 21.97 -15.77
C ASN A 387 -10.75 23.09 -15.32
N ILE A 388 -11.18 23.94 -14.39
CA ILE A 388 -10.39 25.11 -13.95
C ILE A 388 -9.58 24.70 -12.72
N VAL A 389 -8.29 24.42 -12.90
CA VAL A 389 -7.38 24.08 -11.79
C VAL A 389 -6.83 25.34 -11.12
N SER A 390 -6.23 25.20 -9.93
CA SER A 390 -5.71 26.36 -9.18
C SER A 390 -4.63 27.14 -9.94
N GLY A 391 -3.92 26.47 -10.86
CA GLY A 391 -2.93 27.07 -11.76
C GLY A 391 -3.52 28.01 -12.83
N ASP A 392 -4.81 27.91 -13.14
CA ASP A 392 -5.51 28.80 -14.08
C ASP A 392 -5.99 30.09 -13.39
N LEU A 393 -6.07 30.08 -12.05
CA LEU A 393 -6.60 31.19 -11.28
C LEU A 393 -5.64 32.38 -11.28
N SER A 394 -6.20 33.59 -11.34
CA SER A 394 -5.45 34.84 -11.29
C SER A 394 -6.27 35.94 -10.62
N ASP A 395 -5.59 36.97 -10.08
CA ASP A 395 -6.26 38.04 -9.34
C ASP A 395 -7.20 38.86 -10.25
N GLY A 396 -8.48 38.92 -9.88
CA GLY A 396 -9.54 39.54 -10.68
C GLY A 396 -10.07 38.67 -11.82
N LEU A 397 -9.71 37.39 -11.90
CA LEU A 397 -10.30 36.45 -12.86
C LEU A 397 -11.80 36.30 -12.59
N VAL A 398 -12.61 36.39 -13.65
CA VAL A 398 -14.05 36.10 -13.60
C VAL A 398 -14.29 34.77 -14.31
N SER A 399 -15.00 33.86 -13.67
CA SER A 399 -15.27 32.53 -14.20
C SER A 399 -16.24 32.54 -15.39
N PRO A 400 -16.28 31.48 -16.20
CA PRO A 400 -17.47 31.13 -16.97
C PRO A 400 -18.71 31.07 -16.07
N ALA A 401 -19.91 31.17 -16.67
CA ALA A 401 -21.16 31.06 -15.93
C ALA A 401 -21.26 29.69 -15.23
N THR A 402 -21.72 29.71 -13.99
CA THR A 402 -22.14 28.51 -13.25
C THR A 402 -23.40 27.92 -13.89
N LEU A 403 -23.78 26.68 -13.53
CA LEU A 403 -25.01 26.04 -14.00
C LEU A 403 -26.28 26.82 -13.56
N GLN A 404 -26.18 27.69 -12.55
CA GLN A 404 -27.24 28.63 -12.18
C GLN A 404 -27.32 29.85 -13.13
N GLY A 405 -26.19 30.26 -13.73
CA GLY A 405 -26.09 31.37 -14.69
C GLY A 405 -25.13 32.50 -14.28
N ASP A 406 -24.90 32.69 -12.98
CA ASP A 406 -23.97 33.71 -12.47
C ASP A 406 -22.50 33.28 -12.58
N SER A 407 -21.59 34.25 -12.71
CA SER A 407 -20.13 34.04 -12.66
C SER A 407 -19.59 34.28 -11.25
N LEU A 408 -18.50 33.58 -10.91
CA LEU A 408 -17.69 33.79 -9.71
C LEU A 408 -16.51 34.72 -10.03
N THR A 409 -16.00 35.46 -9.04
CA THR A 409 -14.75 36.24 -9.19
C THR A 409 -13.69 35.75 -8.21
N PHE A 410 -12.48 35.50 -8.69
CA PHE A 410 -11.34 35.07 -7.88
C PHE A 410 -10.43 36.25 -7.55
N THR A 411 -9.99 36.34 -6.29
CA THR A 411 -9.05 37.37 -5.82
C THR A 411 -7.98 36.74 -4.93
N THR A 412 -6.74 37.20 -5.06
CA THR A 412 -5.60 36.66 -4.30
C THR A 412 -5.54 37.27 -2.91
N SER A 413 -5.51 36.44 -1.88
CA SER A 413 -5.32 36.83 -0.47
C SER A 413 -4.30 35.91 0.19
N ASP A 414 -3.24 36.48 0.75
CA ASP A 414 -2.18 35.75 1.48
C ASP A 414 -1.67 34.48 0.76
N GLU A 415 -1.29 34.62 -0.51
CA GLU A 415 -0.80 33.56 -1.40
C GLU A 415 -1.83 32.45 -1.76
N THR A 416 -3.09 32.61 -1.35
CA THR A 416 -4.22 31.73 -1.71
C THR A 416 -5.27 32.47 -2.55
N PHE A 417 -6.18 31.74 -3.19
CA PHE A 417 -7.33 32.32 -3.88
C PHE A 417 -8.59 32.29 -3.01
N THR A 418 -9.31 33.41 -3.02
CA THR A 418 -10.62 33.56 -2.41
C THR A 418 -11.67 33.90 -3.47
N ILE A 419 -12.89 33.45 -3.24
CA ILE A 419 -14.02 33.59 -4.15
C ILE A 419 -14.91 34.76 -3.70
N THR A 420 -15.48 35.45 -4.69
CA THR A 420 -16.66 36.30 -4.57
C THR A 420 -17.81 35.65 -5.31
N ASP A 421 -18.94 35.43 -4.62
CA ASP A 421 -20.14 34.78 -5.17
C ASP A 421 -21.08 35.75 -5.90
N GLY A 422 -22.18 35.23 -6.48
CA GLY A 422 -23.17 36.04 -7.19
C GLY A 422 -23.91 37.06 -6.31
N ALA A 423 -24.06 36.78 -5.01
CA ALA A 423 -24.61 37.72 -4.03
C ALA A 423 -23.61 38.83 -3.62
N GLY A 424 -22.33 38.70 -3.98
CA GLY A 424 -21.26 39.64 -3.65
C GLY A 424 -20.65 39.41 -2.25
N ASN A 425 -20.83 38.24 -1.65
CA ASN A 425 -20.08 37.81 -0.48
C ASN A 425 -18.63 37.54 -0.91
N THR A 426 -17.65 38.10 -0.19
CA THR A 426 -16.22 38.02 -0.53
C THR A 426 -15.43 37.26 0.52
N GLY A 427 -14.22 36.81 0.16
CA GLY A 427 -13.29 36.19 1.10
C GLY A 427 -13.57 34.72 1.39
N ILE A 428 -14.39 34.07 0.57
CA ILE A 428 -14.71 32.64 0.66
C ILE A 428 -13.44 31.85 0.29
N ALA A 429 -12.90 31.08 1.23
CA ALA A 429 -11.60 30.45 1.05
C ALA A 429 -11.71 29.08 0.36
N ILE A 430 -10.81 28.82 -0.59
CA ILE A 430 -10.57 27.46 -1.10
C ILE A 430 -9.65 26.74 -0.10
N VAL A 431 -10.21 25.82 0.69
CA VAL A 431 -9.51 25.11 1.77
C VAL A 431 -8.77 23.86 1.28
N LYS A 432 -9.18 23.30 0.13
CA LYS A 432 -8.45 22.26 -0.59
C LYS A 432 -8.72 22.42 -2.08
N ALA A 433 -7.71 22.81 -2.83
CA ALA A 433 -7.77 22.88 -4.29
C ALA A 433 -7.39 21.54 -4.95
N ASP A 434 -7.70 21.45 -6.25
CA ASP A 434 -7.18 20.45 -7.20
C ASP A 434 -7.42 19.00 -6.77
N VAL A 435 -8.64 18.69 -6.32
CA VAL A 435 -9.12 17.31 -6.21
C VAL A 435 -9.60 16.88 -7.61
N GLN A 436 -8.67 16.37 -8.41
CA GLN A 436 -8.88 16.09 -9.83
C GLN A 436 -9.56 14.74 -10.04
N ALA A 437 -10.71 14.76 -10.72
CA ALA A 437 -11.46 13.61 -11.20
C ALA A 437 -11.31 13.46 -12.72
N ILE A 438 -11.75 12.32 -13.27
CA ILE A 438 -11.75 12.10 -14.73
C ILE A 438 -12.75 13.01 -15.46
N ASN A 439 -13.79 13.46 -14.77
CA ASN A 439 -14.85 14.30 -15.34
C ASN A 439 -14.88 15.75 -14.80
N GLY A 440 -13.78 16.22 -14.21
CA GLY A 440 -13.69 17.57 -13.65
C GLY A 440 -12.82 17.67 -12.41
N VAL A 441 -12.89 18.81 -11.73
CA VAL A 441 -12.09 19.12 -10.54
C VAL A 441 -12.98 19.63 -9.40
N ILE A 442 -12.67 19.23 -8.17
CA ILE A 442 -13.24 19.77 -6.95
C ILE A 442 -12.27 20.75 -6.28
N HIS A 443 -12.81 21.91 -5.90
CA HIS A 443 -12.21 22.86 -4.97
C HIS A 443 -13.07 22.92 -3.72
N ALA A 444 -12.60 22.39 -2.59
CA ALA A 444 -13.33 22.47 -1.34
C ALA A 444 -13.31 23.90 -0.79
N ILE A 445 -14.46 24.41 -0.34
CA ILE A 445 -14.61 25.81 0.13
C ILE A 445 -15.20 25.90 1.54
N ASP A 446 -14.87 26.96 2.27
CA ASP A 446 -15.28 27.18 3.67
C ASP A 446 -16.68 27.79 3.86
N THR A 447 -17.30 28.28 2.79
CA THR A 447 -18.56 29.02 2.81
C THR A 447 -19.45 28.56 1.65
N VAL A 448 -20.76 28.43 1.88
CA VAL A 448 -21.72 28.11 0.80
C VAL A 448 -21.92 29.34 -0.09
N LEU A 449 -21.64 29.23 -1.39
CA LEU A 449 -21.83 30.28 -2.40
C LEU A 449 -23.32 30.58 -2.57
N ILE A 450 -23.68 31.85 -2.57
CA ILE A 450 -25.06 32.31 -2.77
C ILE A 450 -25.16 33.01 -4.14
N PRO A 451 -26.09 32.59 -5.02
CA PRO A 451 -26.31 33.27 -6.30
C PRO A 451 -26.87 34.68 -6.07
N SER A 452 -26.81 35.51 -7.12
CA SER A 452 -27.50 36.80 -7.12
C SER A 452 -29.01 36.59 -6.95
N ALA A 453 -29.66 37.48 -6.21
CA ALA A 453 -31.12 37.48 -6.13
C ALA A 453 -31.70 37.74 -7.53
N SER A 454 -32.67 36.93 -7.96
CA SER A 454 -33.22 36.97 -9.31
C SER A 454 -33.66 38.38 -9.70
N GLN A 455 -33.25 38.82 -10.90
CA GLN A 455 -33.90 39.95 -11.54
C GLN A 455 -35.17 39.45 -12.23
N ASP A 456 -36.29 39.56 -11.50
CA ASP A 456 -37.67 39.37 -11.99
C ASP A 456 -38.02 40.26 -13.21
#